data_AF-A0A944YGV8-F1
#
_entry.id   AF-A0A944YGV8-F1
#
_cell.length_a   1.000
_cell.length_b   1.000
_cell.length_c   1.000
_cell.angle_alpha   90.00
_cell.angle_beta   90.00
_cell.angle_gamma   90.00
#
_symmetry.space_group_name_H-M   'P 1'
#
loop_
_entity.id
_entity.type
_entity.pdbx_description
1 polymer ?
#
loop_
_entity_poly.entity_id
_entity_poly.type
_entity_poly.pdbx_seq_one_letter_code
_entity_poly.pdbx_strand_id
1 'polypeptide(L)'
;MGSAGLIDYFMDSNSAGKVVICLLIVMNCYALSLMVSKHNLFKKVNAKNTRDEKRINDLGNIFDYDDALFSGDGSPYLTICSRAMAAARRTNDSGSIRMNYVENAIKRALAEVGELYESKMYWLATIVSGAPFLGLLGTVWGVMDAFGTMESGGATIEHLAPGVSGALLTTVAALCVAIPIVFAYNGLLGTARSCMTKLENFASNLADRIEIEQK
;
A
#
# COMPACT_ATOMS: atom_id res chain seq x y z
N MET A 1 -31.39 18.25 28.77
CA MET A 1 -31.05 16.98 28.09
C MET A 1 -30.72 17.30 26.64
N GLY A 2 -29.44 17.49 26.30
CA GLY A 2 -29.05 17.86 24.95
C GLY A 2 -27.60 18.37 24.89
N SER A 3 -26.75 17.60 24.21
CA SER A 3 -25.41 17.92 23.70
C SER A 3 -24.33 18.43 24.68
N ALA A 4 -23.93 17.61 25.65
CA ALA A 4 -22.51 17.58 26.04
C ALA A 4 -21.77 16.87 24.89
N GLY A 5 -21.38 17.64 23.88
CA GLY A 5 -20.81 17.08 22.65
C GLY A 5 -19.45 16.44 22.93
N LEU A 6 -19.06 15.47 22.10
CA LEU A 6 -17.66 14.99 21.98
C LEU A 6 -16.63 16.15 21.98
N ILE A 7 -17.06 17.33 21.55
CA ILE A 7 -16.30 18.59 21.50
C ILE A 7 -16.05 19.19 22.90
N ASP A 8 -16.99 19.11 23.84
CA ASP A 8 -16.79 19.61 25.22
C ASP A 8 -15.81 18.71 25.98
N TYR A 9 -15.91 17.38 25.82
CA TYR A 9 -14.90 16.45 26.34
C TYR A 9 -13.53 16.65 25.70
N PHE A 10 -13.48 17.03 24.42
CA PHE A 10 -12.25 17.40 23.75
C PHE A 10 -11.68 18.72 24.28
N MET A 11 -12.53 19.66 24.70
CA MET A 11 -12.11 20.97 25.22
C MET A 11 -11.59 20.86 26.66
N ASP A 12 -12.23 20.03 27.49
CA ASP A 12 -11.79 19.67 28.85
C ASP A 12 -10.66 18.63 28.90
N SER A 13 -10.34 17.97 27.78
CA SER A 13 -9.24 17.00 27.75
C SER A 13 -7.88 17.68 27.91
N ASN A 14 -7.05 17.05 28.74
CA ASN A 14 -5.65 17.37 28.94
C ASN A 14 -4.88 17.51 27.60
N SER A 15 -3.86 18.38 27.56
CA SER A 15 -3.00 18.69 26.41
C SER A 15 -2.49 17.42 25.69
N ALA A 16 -2.16 16.38 26.45
CA ALA A 16 -1.70 15.09 25.94
C ALA A 16 -2.71 14.39 25.01
N GLY A 17 -3.99 14.34 25.40
CA GLY A 17 -5.03 13.67 24.61
C GLY A 17 -5.28 14.38 23.28
N LYS A 18 -5.28 15.72 23.30
CA LYS A 18 -5.42 16.56 22.10
C LYS A 18 -4.30 16.29 21.08
N VAL A 19 -3.05 16.17 21.54
CA VAL A 19 -1.88 15.88 20.68
C VAL A 19 -2.01 14.50 20.03
N VAL A 20 -2.33 13.46 20.80
CA VAL A 20 -2.45 12.09 20.29
C VAL A 20 -3.60 11.99 19.27
N ILE A 21 -4.77 12.58 19.58
CA ILE A 21 -5.92 12.52 18.66
C ILE A 21 -5.63 13.32 17.38
N CYS A 22 -5.00 14.49 17.47
CA CYS A 22 -4.58 15.26 16.29
C CYS A 22 -3.65 14.43 15.39
N LEU A 23 -2.66 13.75 15.97
CA LEU A 23 -1.73 12.89 15.24
C LEU A 23 -2.45 11.70 14.59
N LEU A 24 -3.41 11.07 15.28
CA LEU A 24 -4.25 9.99 14.74
C LEU A 24 -5.10 10.47 13.55
N ILE A 25 -5.65 11.69 13.61
CA ILE A 25 -6.41 12.28 12.51
C ILE A 25 -5.51 12.49 11.27
N VAL A 26 -4.31 13.03 11.46
CA VAL A 26 -3.34 13.20 10.37
C VAL A 26 -2.97 11.85 9.74
N MET A 27 -2.70 10.84 10.56
CA MET A 27 -2.42 9.48 10.09
C MET A 27 -3.60 8.87 9.32
N ASN A 28 -4.84 9.09 9.79
CA ASN A 28 -6.05 8.62 9.11
C ASN A 28 -6.22 9.27 7.74
N CYS A 29 -6.07 10.60 7.65
CA CYS A 29 -6.14 11.32 6.37
C CYS A 29 -5.06 10.83 5.39
N TYR A 30 -3.83 10.62 5.87
CA TYR A 30 -2.75 10.08 5.04
C TYR A 30 -3.04 8.65 4.57
N ALA A 31 -3.52 7.77 5.47
CA ALA A 31 -3.90 6.41 5.13
C ALA A 31 -5.01 6.36 4.06
N LEU A 32 -6.06 7.18 4.19
CA LEU A 32 -7.13 7.31 3.20
C LEU A 32 -6.62 7.77 1.85
N SER A 33 -5.74 8.77 1.83
CA SER A 33 -5.10 9.25 0.59
C SER A 33 -4.31 8.14 -0.10
N LEU A 34 -3.49 7.39 0.66
CA LEU A 34 -2.74 6.25 0.14
C LEU A 34 -3.65 5.13 -0.37
N MET A 35 -4.71 4.78 0.36
CA MET A 35 -5.69 3.76 -0.02
C MET A 35 -6.33 4.09 -1.37
N VAL A 36 -6.85 5.31 -1.53
CA VAL A 36 -7.48 5.76 -2.78
C VAL A 36 -6.47 5.80 -3.91
N SER A 37 -5.28 6.33 -3.67
CA SER A 37 -4.22 6.37 -4.69
C SER A 37 -3.83 4.97 -5.17
N LYS A 38 -3.67 4.00 -4.26
CA LYS A 38 -3.28 2.63 -4.62
C LYS A 38 -4.41 1.87 -5.31
N HIS A 39 -5.64 2.02 -4.86
CA HIS A 39 -6.79 1.42 -5.52
C HIS A 39 -6.93 1.90 -6.97
N ASN A 40 -6.78 3.21 -7.19
CA ASN A 40 -6.83 3.79 -8.53
C ASN A 40 -5.64 3.36 -9.39
N LEU A 41 -4.44 3.20 -8.80
CA LEU A 41 -3.27 2.67 -9.49
C LEU A 41 -3.53 1.24 -9.99
N PHE A 42 -3.99 0.32 -9.13
CA PHE A 42 -4.27 -1.06 -9.53
C PHE A 42 -5.33 -1.15 -10.61
N LYS A 43 -6.40 -0.33 -10.53
CA LYS A 43 -7.41 -0.24 -11.59
C LYS A 43 -6.81 0.21 -12.92
N LYS A 44 -6.00 1.28 -12.91
CA LYS A 44 -5.34 1.80 -14.12
C LYS A 44 -4.36 0.78 -14.71
N VAL A 45 -3.55 0.15 -13.86
CA VAL A 45 -2.56 -0.85 -14.27
C VAL A 45 -3.25 -2.07 -14.87
N ASN A 46 -4.27 -2.63 -14.22
CA ASN A 46 -4.97 -3.79 -14.73
C ASN A 46 -5.65 -3.50 -16.09
N ALA A 47 -6.24 -2.31 -16.26
CA ALA A 47 -6.81 -1.89 -17.54
C ALA A 47 -5.75 -1.77 -18.65
N LYS A 48 -4.58 -1.18 -18.34
CA LYS A 48 -3.45 -1.08 -19.27
C LYS A 48 -2.87 -2.46 -19.62
N ASN A 49 -2.71 -3.35 -18.62
CA ASN A 49 -2.22 -4.72 -18.83
C ASN A 49 -3.14 -5.48 -19.78
N THR A 50 -4.46 -5.49 -19.54
CA THR A 50 -5.41 -6.20 -20.43
C THR A 50 -5.43 -5.62 -21.85
N ARG A 51 -5.25 -4.30 -22.00
CA ARG A 51 -5.13 -3.68 -23.32
C ARG A 51 -3.87 -4.14 -24.05
N ASP A 52 -2.72 -4.07 -23.40
CA ASP A 52 -1.43 -4.36 -24.03
C ASP A 52 -1.21 -5.86 -24.23
N GLU A 53 -1.75 -6.70 -23.34
CA GLU A 53 -1.77 -8.16 -23.50
C GLU A 53 -2.47 -8.58 -24.81
N LYS A 54 -3.62 -7.98 -25.12
CA LYS A 54 -4.31 -8.24 -26.39
C LYS A 54 -3.43 -7.87 -27.58
N ARG A 55 -2.85 -6.67 -27.55
CA ARG A 55 -1.97 -6.18 -28.63
C ARG A 55 -0.73 -7.05 -28.83
N ILE A 56 -0.18 -7.62 -27.75
CA ILE A 56 0.96 -8.55 -27.82
C ILE A 56 0.52 -9.91 -28.37
N ASN A 57 -0.68 -10.38 -28.02
CA ASN A 57 -1.24 -11.62 -28.54
C ASN A 57 -1.67 -11.50 -30.01
N ASP A 58 -2.03 -10.30 -30.47
CA ASP A 58 -2.34 -10.00 -31.87
C ASP A 58 -1.09 -9.98 -32.76
N LEU A 59 0.12 -9.96 -32.18
CA LEU A 59 1.37 -10.10 -32.95
C LEU A 59 1.49 -11.52 -33.49
N GLY A 60 1.59 -11.64 -34.81
CA GLY A 60 1.82 -12.92 -35.49
C GLY A 60 3.14 -13.59 -35.09
N ASN A 61 4.17 -12.79 -34.77
CA ASN A 61 5.44 -13.25 -34.22
C ASN A 61 5.91 -12.29 -33.10
N ILE A 62 6.40 -12.83 -31.99
CA ILE A 62 6.89 -12.07 -30.84
C ILE A 62 8.17 -11.30 -31.17
N PHE A 63 8.96 -11.75 -32.14
CA PHE A 63 10.16 -11.05 -32.61
C PHE A 63 9.86 -9.74 -33.36
N ASP A 64 8.64 -9.60 -33.90
CA ASP A 64 8.13 -8.35 -34.49
C ASP A 64 7.78 -7.30 -33.42
N TYR A 65 7.84 -7.65 -32.13
CA TYR A 65 7.66 -6.69 -31.05
C TYR A 65 8.66 -5.54 -31.17
N ASP A 66 8.15 -4.31 -31.23
CA ASP A 66 8.94 -3.08 -31.17
C ASP A 66 8.25 -2.10 -30.21
N ASP A 67 9.01 -1.48 -29.31
CA ASP A 67 8.50 -0.48 -28.37
C ASP A 67 7.81 0.69 -29.11
N ALA A 68 8.23 0.99 -30.34
CA ALA A 68 7.60 2.03 -31.18
C ALA A 68 6.16 1.68 -31.59
N LEU A 69 5.83 0.39 -31.73
CA LEU A 69 4.45 -0.04 -32.01
C LEU A 69 3.53 0.25 -30.82
N PHE A 70 4.07 0.27 -29.60
CA PHE A 70 3.34 0.44 -28.35
C PHE A 70 3.45 1.87 -27.81
N SER A 71 3.04 2.85 -28.61
CA SER A 71 3.00 4.26 -28.21
C SER A 71 2.00 4.53 -27.06
N GLY A 72 2.44 5.26 -26.04
CA GLY A 72 1.64 5.69 -24.88
C GLY A 72 2.34 5.44 -23.52
N ASP A 73 1.64 5.76 -22.42
CA ASP A 73 2.09 5.33 -21.08
C ASP A 73 2.09 3.79 -21.01
N GLY A 74 3.30 3.21 -21.03
CA GLY A 74 3.50 1.77 -20.99
C GLY A 74 2.84 1.06 -19.81
N SER A 75 2.44 -0.19 -20.02
CA SER A 75 2.03 -1.10 -18.96
C SER A 75 3.22 -1.88 -18.40
N PRO A 76 3.09 -2.38 -17.17
CA PRO A 76 4.06 -3.35 -16.63
C PRO A 76 4.33 -4.56 -17.54
N TYR A 77 3.35 -5.01 -18.32
CA TYR A 77 3.54 -6.10 -19.28
C TYR A 77 4.50 -5.71 -20.41
N LEU A 78 4.41 -4.47 -20.92
CA LEU A 78 5.36 -3.95 -21.92
C LEU A 78 6.76 -3.81 -21.35
N THR A 79 6.91 -3.45 -20.07
CA THR A 79 8.22 -3.45 -19.41
C THR A 79 8.84 -4.84 -19.39
N ILE A 80 8.07 -5.89 -19.11
CA ILE A 80 8.58 -7.27 -19.16
C ILE A 80 8.92 -7.68 -20.59
N CYS A 81 8.03 -7.37 -21.54
CA CYS A 81 8.21 -7.71 -22.94
C CYS A 81 9.45 -7.03 -23.54
N SER A 82 9.59 -5.73 -23.38
CA SER A 82 10.78 -4.96 -23.82
C SER A 82 12.09 -5.51 -23.25
N ARG A 83 12.12 -5.86 -21.95
CA ARG A 83 13.30 -6.44 -21.29
C ARG A 83 13.63 -7.84 -21.81
N ALA A 84 12.61 -8.67 -22.02
CA ALA A 84 12.76 -10.00 -22.61
C ALA A 84 13.30 -9.92 -24.05
N MET A 85 12.68 -9.09 -24.88
CA MET A 85 13.05 -8.91 -26.29
C MET A 85 14.43 -8.26 -26.45
N ALA A 86 14.79 -7.30 -25.59
CA ALA A 86 16.13 -6.74 -25.56
C ALA A 86 17.20 -7.81 -25.23
N ALA A 87 16.90 -8.74 -24.31
CA ALA A 87 17.80 -9.85 -24.01
C ALA A 87 17.86 -10.88 -25.16
N ALA A 88 16.74 -11.16 -25.81
CA ALA A 88 16.68 -12.06 -26.96
C ALA A 88 17.51 -11.50 -28.12
N ARG A 89 17.32 -10.23 -28.49
CA ARG A 89 18.08 -9.56 -29.57
C ARG A 89 19.59 -9.55 -29.30
N ARG A 90 20.01 -9.24 -28.07
CA ARG A 90 21.44 -9.24 -27.68
C ARG A 90 22.11 -10.60 -27.77
N THR A 91 21.35 -11.69 -27.59
CA THR A 91 21.91 -13.05 -27.68
C THR A 91 21.85 -13.61 -29.09
N ASN A 92 20.91 -13.13 -29.92
CA ASN A 92 20.81 -13.50 -31.33
C ASN A 92 22.08 -13.13 -32.13
N ASP A 93 22.77 -12.04 -31.78
CA ASP A 93 24.08 -11.69 -32.37
C ASP A 93 25.14 -12.82 -32.25
N SER A 94 24.98 -13.75 -31.32
CA SER A 94 25.84 -14.93 -31.13
C SER A 94 25.41 -16.14 -31.99
N GLY A 95 24.42 -16.01 -32.87
CA GLY A 95 23.91 -17.07 -33.75
C GLY A 95 22.79 -17.93 -33.17
N SER A 96 22.45 -17.77 -31.88
CA SER A 96 21.29 -18.40 -31.26
C SER A 96 20.80 -17.62 -30.04
N ILE A 97 19.48 -17.50 -29.88
CA ILE A 97 18.90 -16.89 -28.69
C ILE A 97 19.14 -17.83 -27.51
N ARG A 98 19.75 -17.29 -26.45
CA ARG A 98 20.04 -18.04 -25.23
C ARG A 98 18.93 -17.83 -24.22
N MET A 99 18.01 -18.79 -24.13
CA MET A 99 16.81 -18.68 -23.28
C MET A 99 17.11 -18.31 -21.82
N ASN A 100 18.19 -18.84 -21.25
CA ASN A 100 18.65 -18.49 -19.90
C ASN A 100 18.81 -16.97 -19.67
N TYR A 101 19.26 -16.21 -20.67
CA TYR A 101 19.43 -14.75 -20.54
C TYR A 101 18.08 -14.02 -20.60
N VAL A 102 17.15 -14.51 -21.43
CA VAL A 102 15.79 -13.99 -21.56
C VAL A 102 15.02 -14.23 -20.26
N GLU A 103 15.02 -15.45 -19.73
CA GLU A 103 14.41 -15.77 -18.44
C GLU A 103 14.96 -14.92 -17.31
N ASN A 104 16.29 -14.73 -17.26
CA ASN A 104 16.91 -13.88 -16.24
C ASN A 104 16.51 -12.41 -16.39
N ALA A 105 16.29 -11.93 -17.62
CA ALA A 105 15.78 -10.57 -17.86
C ALA A 105 14.32 -10.44 -17.43
N ILE A 106 13.48 -11.43 -17.73
CA ILE A 106 12.09 -11.52 -17.29
C ILE A 106 12.02 -11.53 -15.75
N LYS A 107 12.81 -12.38 -15.08
CA LYS A 107 12.86 -12.46 -13.61
C LYS A 107 13.23 -11.12 -12.97
N ARG A 108 14.20 -10.39 -13.54
CA ARG A 108 14.57 -9.05 -13.06
C ARG A 108 13.45 -8.03 -13.26
N ALA A 109 12.80 -8.03 -14.43
CA ALA A 109 11.68 -7.14 -14.71
C ALA A 109 10.46 -7.44 -13.79
N LEU A 110 10.17 -8.71 -13.55
CA LEU A 110 9.15 -9.17 -12.61
C LEU A 110 9.43 -8.66 -11.19
N ALA A 111 10.67 -8.74 -10.71
CA ALA A 111 11.05 -8.21 -9.40
C ALA A 111 10.89 -6.68 -9.31
N GLU A 112 11.34 -5.93 -10.32
CA GLU A 112 11.21 -4.47 -10.39
C GLU A 112 9.74 -4.03 -10.37
N VAL A 113 8.89 -4.68 -11.17
CA VAL A 113 7.45 -4.40 -11.21
C VAL A 113 6.75 -4.83 -9.92
N GLY A 114 7.13 -5.97 -9.34
CA GLY A 114 6.59 -6.47 -8.09
C GLY A 114 6.83 -5.47 -6.94
N GLU A 115 8.02 -4.88 -6.87
CA GLU A 115 8.35 -3.84 -5.90
C GLU A 115 7.45 -2.60 -6.09
N LEU A 116 7.13 -2.21 -7.33
CA LEU A 116 6.21 -1.11 -7.60
C LEU A 116 4.78 -1.40 -7.09
N TYR A 117 4.31 -2.65 -7.18
CA TYR A 117 3.00 -3.03 -6.66
C TYR A 117 2.95 -2.95 -5.13
N GLU A 118 3.98 -3.44 -4.45
CA GLU A 118 4.09 -3.41 -2.98
C GLU A 118 4.48 -2.05 -2.40
N SER A 119 5.06 -1.16 -3.21
CA SER A 119 5.51 0.16 -2.78
C SER A 119 4.43 0.91 -1.99
N LYS A 120 4.80 1.67 -0.96
CA LYS A 120 3.88 2.45 -0.11
C LYS A 120 2.86 1.63 0.71
N MET A 121 2.70 0.31 0.47
CA MET A 121 1.84 -0.54 1.31
C MET A 121 2.40 -0.68 2.73
N TYR A 122 3.73 -0.57 2.89
CA TYR A 122 4.36 -0.56 4.20
C TYR A 122 3.83 0.56 5.10
N TRP A 123 3.52 1.75 4.56
CA TRP A 123 2.97 2.85 5.35
C TRP A 123 1.61 2.50 5.94
N LEU A 124 0.75 1.84 5.16
CA LEU A 124 -0.54 1.33 5.66
C LEU A 124 -0.31 0.31 6.79
N ALA A 125 0.62 -0.63 6.60
CA ALA A 125 0.96 -1.61 7.62
C ALA A 125 1.49 -0.95 8.91
N THR A 126 2.34 0.08 8.79
CA THR A 126 2.87 0.84 9.92
C THR A 126 1.78 1.64 10.64
N ILE A 127 0.82 2.25 9.92
CA ILE A 127 -0.28 2.99 10.56
C ILE A 127 -1.23 2.02 11.27
N VAL A 128 -1.51 0.87 10.66
CA VAL A 128 -2.33 -0.19 11.26
C VAL A 128 -1.73 -0.70 12.57
N SER A 129 -0.43 -0.98 12.59
CA SER A 129 0.23 -1.46 13.81
C SER A 129 0.53 -0.34 14.81
N GLY A 130 0.80 0.87 14.35
CA GLY A 130 1.18 2.01 15.16
C GLY A 130 0.01 2.73 15.84
N ALA A 131 -1.16 2.83 15.19
CA ALA A 131 -2.31 3.55 15.73
C ALA A 131 -2.77 3.02 17.11
N PRO A 132 -2.89 1.70 17.35
CA PRO A 132 -3.24 1.18 18.68
C PRO A 132 -2.22 1.55 19.76
N PHE A 133 -0.93 1.55 19.44
CA PHE A 133 0.12 1.95 20.39
C PHE A 133 0.08 3.44 20.70
N LEU A 134 -0.28 4.29 19.72
CA LEU A 134 -0.54 5.71 19.97
C LEU A 134 -1.74 5.91 20.90
N GLY A 135 -2.80 5.11 20.73
CA GLY A 135 -3.95 5.10 21.64
C GLY A 135 -3.57 4.77 23.08
N LEU A 136 -2.75 3.72 23.28
CA LEU A 136 -2.21 3.31 24.57
C LEU A 136 -1.27 4.37 25.17
N LEU A 137 -0.43 5.00 24.35
CA LEU A 137 0.41 6.12 24.81
C LEU A 137 -0.46 7.27 25.33
N GLY A 138 -1.56 7.57 24.62
CA GLY A 138 -2.54 8.57 25.06
C GLY A 138 -3.20 8.22 26.38
N THR A 139 -3.52 6.94 26.63
CA THR A 139 -4.09 6.54 27.94
C THR A 139 -3.09 6.67 29.06
N VAL A 140 -1.86 6.19 28.87
CA VAL A 140 -0.81 6.27 29.89
C VAL A 140 -0.50 7.71 30.24
N TRP A 141 -0.38 8.59 29.24
CA TRP A 141 -0.12 10.00 29.48
C TRP A 141 -1.31 10.70 30.15
N GLY A 142 -2.54 10.47 29.68
CA GLY A 142 -3.72 11.08 30.28
C GLY A 142 -3.93 10.66 31.75
N VAL A 143 -3.66 9.39 32.07
CA VAL A 143 -3.68 8.91 33.46
C VAL A 143 -2.55 9.52 34.29
N MET A 144 -1.32 9.60 33.76
CA MET A 144 -0.18 10.21 34.46
C MET A 144 -0.45 11.66 34.85
N ASP A 145 -1.03 12.44 33.94
CA ASP A 145 -1.37 13.85 34.20
C ASP A 145 -2.53 13.99 35.21
N ALA A 146 -3.54 13.12 35.11
CA ALA A 146 -4.64 13.07 36.07
C ALA A 146 -4.14 12.81 37.51
N PHE A 147 -3.11 11.98 37.68
CA PHE A 147 -2.48 11.75 38.99
C PHE A 147 -1.53 12.87 39.40
N GLY A 148 -0.84 13.54 38.47
CA GLY A 148 0.07 14.65 38.80
C GLY A 148 -0.65 15.87 39.37
N THR A 149 -1.87 16.17 38.92
CA THR A 149 -2.67 17.30 39.44
C THR A 149 -3.16 17.07 40.88
N MET A 150 -3.26 15.80 41.31
CA MET A 150 -3.68 15.39 42.65
C MET A 150 -2.73 15.89 43.75
N GLU A 151 -1.43 16.09 43.44
CA GLU A 151 -0.43 16.63 44.37
C GLU A 151 -0.76 18.06 44.84
N SER A 152 -1.55 18.80 44.05
CA SER A 152 -1.82 20.24 44.28
C SER A 152 -3.20 20.59 44.83
N GLY A 153 -4.20 19.68 44.72
CA GLY A 153 -5.61 20.00 45.00
C GLY A 153 -6.36 19.04 45.94
N GLY A 154 -5.73 17.97 46.40
CA GLY A 154 -6.35 16.95 47.25
C GLY A 154 -6.93 15.75 46.49
N ALA A 155 -7.10 14.65 47.21
CA ALA A 155 -7.34 13.31 46.68
C ALA A 155 -8.83 12.98 46.47
N THR A 156 -9.56 13.68 45.59
CA THR A 156 -10.97 13.36 45.29
C THR A 156 -11.15 12.82 43.87
N ILE A 157 -12.02 11.80 43.71
CA ILE A 157 -12.27 11.10 42.44
C ILE A 157 -12.77 12.07 41.35
N GLU A 158 -13.50 13.11 41.74
CA GLU A 158 -14.03 14.15 40.84
C GLU A 158 -12.91 14.88 40.08
N HIS A 159 -11.72 15.04 40.68
CA HIS A 159 -10.56 15.66 40.03
C HIS A 159 -9.89 14.74 39.00
N LEU A 160 -10.00 13.41 39.15
CA LEU A 160 -9.41 12.45 38.21
C LEU A 160 -10.33 12.12 37.03
N ALA A 161 -11.65 12.18 37.22
CA ALA A 161 -12.65 11.77 36.24
C ALA A 161 -12.43 12.34 34.81
N PRO A 162 -12.17 13.64 34.61
CA PRO A 162 -11.97 14.19 33.26
C PRO A 162 -10.67 13.67 32.60
N GLY A 163 -9.57 13.54 33.34
CA GLY A 163 -8.29 13.05 32.81
C GLY A 163 -8.34 11.58 32.39
N VAL A 164 -8.99 10.74 33.20
CA VAL A 164 -9.18 9.31 32.88
C VAL A 164 -10.15 9.10 31.72
N SER A 165 -11.23 9.88 31.65
CA SER A 165 -12.17 9.82 30.52
C SER A 165 -11.49 10.22 29.20
N GLY A 166 -10.70 11.30 29.22
CA GLY A 166 -9.91 11.74 28.06
C GLY A 166 -8.90 10.69 27.61
N ALA A 167 -8.21 10.03 28.56
CA ALA A 167 -7.34 8.89 28.28
C ALA A 167 -8.08 7.76 27.55
N LEU A 168 -9.23 7.32 28.05
CA LEU A 168 -9.99 6.23 27.40
C LEU A 168 -10.45 6.61 25.99
N LEU A 169 -10.81 7.88 25.77
CA LEU A 169 -11.21 8.37 24.46
C LEU A 169 -10.08 8.25 23.42
N THR A 170 -8.80 8.45 23.79
CA THR A 170 -7.69 8.31 22.83
C THR A 170 -7.56 6.89 22.30
N THR A 171 -7.80 5.88 23.13
CA THR A 171 -7.76 4.47 22.71
C THR A 171 -8.93 4.13 21.80
N VAL A 172 -10.14 4.57 22.15
CA VAL A 172 -11.31 4.37 21.28
C VAL A 172 -11.07 5.02 19.92
N ALA A 173 -10.57 6.26 19.89
CA ALA A 173 -10.22 6.96 18.66
C ALA A 173 -9.17 6.20 17.82
N ALA A 174 -8.10 5.71 18.46
CA ALA A 174 -7.07 4.91 17.80
C ALA A 174 -7.65 3.64 17.15
N LEU A 175 -8.53 2.92 17.85
CA LEU A 175 -9.19 1.72 17.33
C LEU A 175 -10.12 2.06 16.16
N CYS A 176 -10.87 3.16 16.25
CA CYS A 176 -11.71 3.65 15.16
C CYS A 176 -10.90 3.97 13.89
N VAL A 177 -9.64 4.40 14.02
CA VAL A 177 -8.73 4.60 12.88
C VAL A 177 -8.13 3.27 12.42
N ALA A 178 -7.62 2.43 13.32
CA ALA A 178 -6.89 1.21 12.96
C ALA A 178 -7.78 0.17 12.26
N ILE A 179 -8.99 -0.06 12.77
CA ILE A 179 -9.86 -1.16 12.30
C ILE A 179 -10.20 -1.04 10.80
N PRO A 180 -10.71 0.10 10.29
CA PRO A 180 -11.01 0.24 8.85
C PRO A 180 -9.76 0.09 7.98
N ILE A 181 -8.62 0.63 8.42
CA ILE A 181 -7.37 0.59 7.66
C ILE A 181 -6.86 -0.84 7.53
N VAL A 182 -7.01 -1.69 8.58
CA VAL A 182 -6.65 -3.13 8.51
C VAL A 182 -7.41 -3.83 7.39
N PHE A 183 -8.73 -3.65 7.31
CA PHE A 183 -9.55 -4.29 6.28
C PHE A 183 -9.15 -3.84 4.88
N ALA A 184 -8.94 -2.54 4.70
CA ALA A 184 -8.52 -1.99 3.42
C ALA A 184 -7.10 -2.44 3.01
N TYR A 185 -6.16 -2.46 3.95
CA TYR A 185 -4.81 -2.98 3.73
C TYR A 185 -4.83 -4.44 3.26
N ASN A 186 -5.59 -5.30 3.95
CA ASN A 186 -5.71 -6.71 3.57
C ASN A 186 -6.35 -6.89 2.18
N GLY A 187 -7.36 -6.09 1.83
CA GLY A 187 -7.97 -6.11 0.49
C GLY A 187 -7.01 -5.65 -0.61
N LEU A 188 -6.24 -4.58 -0.36
CA LEU A 188 -5.21 -4.09 -1.27
C LEU A 188 -4.07 -5.11 -1.43
N LEU A 189 -3.68 -5.78 -0.35
CA LEU A 189 -2.64 -6.82 -0.37
C LEU A 189 -3.08 -8.02 -1.22
N GLY A 190 -4.33 -8.47 -1.07
CA GLY A 190 -4.89 -9.51 -1.92
C GLY A 190 -4.91 -9.11 -3.40
N THR A 191 -5.25 -7.85 -3.70
CA THR A 191 -5.22 -7.31 -5.06
C THR A 191 -3.81 -7.26 -5.63
N ALA A 192 -2.83 -6.78 -4.85
CA ALA A 192 -1.43 -6.73 -5.25
C ALA A 192 -0.88 -8.13 -5.59
N ARG A 193 -1.16 -9.13 -4.74
CA ARG A 193 -0.81 -10.53 -4.99
C ARG A 193 -1.46 -11.08 -6.26
N SER A 194 -2.76 -10.82 -6.46
CA SER A 194 -3.45 -11.23 -7.69
C SER A 194 -2.83 -10.59 -8.94
N CYS A 195 -2.48 -9.31 -8.88
CA CYS A 195 -1.77 -8.62 -9.97
C CYS A 195 -0.38 -9.23 -10.22
N MET A 196 0.34 -9.62 -9.17
CA MET A 196 1.64 -10.30 -9.29
C MET A 196 1.50 -11.65 -9.98
N THR A 197 0.55 -12.49 -9.56
CA THR A 197 0.29 -13.79 -10.21
C THR A 197 -0.07 -13.64 -11.69
N LYS A 198 -0.88 -12.65 -12.06
CA LYS A 198 -1.18 -12.37 -13.47
C LYS A 198 0.08 -11.98 -14.25
N LEU A 199 0.96 -11.20 -13.62
CA LEU A 199 2.24 -10.79 -14.20
C LEU A 199 3.17 -11.98 -14.45
N GLU A 200 3.25 -12.90 -13.48
CA GLU A 200 4.01 -14.15 -13.57
C GLU A 200 3.47 -15.05 -14.69
N ASN A 201 2.15 -15.21 -14.78
CA ASN A 201 1.52 -15.98 -15.85
C ASN A 201 1.82 -15.39 -17.23
N PHE A 202 1.72 -14.05 -17.37
CA PHE A 202 2.09 -13.36 -18.62
C PHE A 202 3.56 -13.58 -18.96
N ALA A 203 4.45 -13.45 -17.98
CA ALA A 203 5.88 -13.67 -18.15
C ALA A 203 6.22 -15.11 -18.58
N SER A 204 5.52 -16.11 -18.01
CA SER A 204 5.65 -17.52 -18.41
C SER A 204 5.20 -17.73 -19.86
N ASN A 205 4.00 -17.24 -20.21
CA ASN A 205 3.48 -17.34 -21.58
C ASN A 205 4.39 -16.66 -22.61
N LEU A 206 4.98 -15.51 -22.23
CA LEU A 206 5.94 -14.81 -23.08
C LEU A 206 7.22 -15.63 -23.30
N ALA A 207 7.75 -16.27 -22.25
CA ALA A 207 8.90 -17.16 -22.37
C ALA A 207 8.59 -18.33 -23.31
N ASP A 208 7.46 -19.01 -23.10
CA ASP A 208 7.03 -20.14 -23.95
C ASP A 208 6.91 -19.73 -25.43
N ARG A 209 6.31 -18.56 -25.71
CA ARG A 209 6.21 -18.02 -27.07
C ARG A 209 7.57 -17.77 -27.71
N ILE A 210 8.52 -17.18 -26.97
CA ILE A 210 9.87 -16.94 -27.47
C ILE A 210 10.58 -18.26 -27.79
N GLU A 211 10.39 -19.31 -26.98
CA GLU A 211 11.01 -20.61 -27.22
C GLU A 211 10.46 -21.31 -28.47
N ILE A 212 9.13 -21.28 -28.64
CA ILE A 212 8.44 -21.94 -29.74
C ILE A 212 8.78 -21.25 -31.06
N GLU A 213 8.72 -19.92 -31.10
CA GLU A 213 8.92 -19.14 -32.32
C GLU A 213 10.40 -18.98 -32.69
N GLN A 214 11.33 -19.36 -31.80
CA GLN A 214 12.76 -19.45 -32.09
C GLN A 214 13.11 -20.67 -32.97
N LYS A 215 12.31 -21.73 -32.93
CA LYS A 215 12.54 -22.98 -33.69
C LYS A 215 12.10 -22.85 -35.14
#